data_AF-B9NX64-F1
#
_entry.id   AF-B9NX64-F1
#
_cell.length_a   1.000
_cell.length_b   1.000
_cell.length_c   1.000
_cell.angle_alpha   90.00
_cell.angle_beta   90.00
_cell.angle_gamma   90.00
#
_symmetry.space_group_name_H-M   'P 1'
#
loop_
_entity.id
_entity.type
_entity.pdbx_description
1 polymer ?
#
loop_
_entity_poly.entity_id
_entity_poly.type
_entity_poly.pdbx_seq_one_letter_code
_entity_poly.pdbx_strand_id
1 'polypeptide(L)'
;MILSVATLGVFTLVLIVDDVRWFEINYGALSVVTLNGFCLNVLLGVSVIDMLSGGFTWLIASVLVRFVCGPNALGQGDIWLMGAIGLLAGVNGTLAALGIYGFLTVVTHLDYRRARYRSKGRRIISLIPAALPGGLTILLLFCCRIAGFDISFGLAEEINTEFNYLVRASVAILGDPIAVISAALGVIWIVFDRHSLKGWWMR
;
A
#
# COMPACT_ATOMS: atom_id res chain seq x y z
N MET A 1 13.44 -9.33 -10.31
CA MET A 1 13.67 -8.43 -9.13
C MET A 1 13.72 -6.95 -9.51
N ILE A 2 14.64 -6.51 -10.39
CA ILE A 2 14.76 -5.10 -10.81
C ILE A 2 13.43 -4.59 -11.38
N LEU A 3 12.77 -5.40 -12.21
CA LEU A 3 11.48 -5.05 -12.80
C LEU A 3 10.41 -4.81 -11.71
N SER A 4 10.31 -5.70 -10.73
CA SER A 4 9.36 -5.55 -9.61
C SER A 4 9.63 -4.29 -8.77
N VAL A 5 10.89 -3.89 -8.61
CA VAL A 5 11.25 -2.63 -7.93
C VAL A 5 10.82 -1.44 -8.78
N ALA A 6 11.09 -1.47 -10.09
CA ALA A 6 10.69 -0.40 -11.00
C ALA A 6 9.17 -0.24 -11.07
N THR A 7 8.42 -1.33 -11.19
CA THR A 7 6.95 -1.31 -11.22
C THR A 7 6.39 -0.83 -9.88
N LEU A 8 6.92 -1.30 -8.75
CA LEU A 8 6.53 -0.83 -7.43
C LEU A 8 6.77 0.67 -7.27
N GLY A 9 7.94 1.18 -7.67
CA GLY A 9 8.26 2.61 -7.58
C GLY A 9 7.32 3.48 -8.43
N VAL A 10 7.11 3.09 -9.70
CA VAL A 10 6.24 3.83 -10.62
C VAL A 10 4.80 3.83 -10.15
N PHE A 11 4.24 2.68 -9.77
CA PHE A 11 2.84 2.60 -9.35
C PHE A 11 2.60 3.18 -7.95
N THR A 12 3.59 3.16 -7.06
CA THR A 12 3.53 3.91 -5.80
C THR A 12 3.50 5.42 -6.06
N LEU A 13 4.29 5.91 -7.03
CA LEU A 13 4.22 7.31 -7.45
C LEU A 13 2.84 7.65 -8.04
N VAL A 14 2.26 6.77 -8.85
CA VAL A 14 0.90 6.94 -9.38
C VAL A 14 -0.12 7.04 -8.24
N LEU A 15 -0.04 6.17 -7.22
CA LEU A 15 -0.92 6.24 -6.04
C LEU A 15 -0.80 7.59 -5.33
N ILE A 16 0.42 8.06 -5.09
CA ILE A 16 0.66 9.34 -4.41
C ILE A 16 0.12 10.51 -5.25
N VAL A 17 0.38 10.51 -6.56
CA VAL A 17 -0.03 11.60 -7.45
C VAL A 17 -1.54 11.62 -7.65
N ASP A 18 -2.17 10.46 -7.88
CA ASP A 18 -3.63 10.37 -8.04
C ASP A 18 -4.35 10.77 -6.75
N ASP A 19 -3.81 10.41 -5.57
CA ASP A 19 -4.37 10.85 -4.29
C ASP A 19 -4.30 12.37 -4.11
N VAL A 20 -3.16 13.00 -4.39
CA VAL A 20 -3.01 14.46 -4.28
C VAL A 20 -3.93 15.20 -5.26
N ARG A 21 -4.20 14.63 -6.44
CA ARG A 21 -5.03 15.27 -7.47
C ARG A 21 -6.52 15.06 -7.25
N TRP A 22 -6.94 13.85 -6.92
CA TRP A 22 -8.35 13.44 -6.91
C TRP A 22 -8.89 13.10 -5.51
N PHE A 23 -8.01 12.96 -4.52
CA PHE A 23 -8.31 12.51 -3.16
C PHE A 23 -9.01 11.15 -3.12
N GLU A 24 -8.64 10.28 -4.06
CA GLU A 24 -9.16 8.94 -4.26
C GLU A 24 -8.02 7.98 -4.60
N ILE A 25 -8.10 6.76 -4.07
CA ILE A 25 -7.09 5.72 -4.30
C ILE A 25 -7.42 4.96 -5.56
N ASN A 26 -6.45 4.89 -6.46
CA ASN A 26 -6.52 4.10 -7.66
C ASN A 26 -6.34 2.60 -7.34
N TYR A 27 -7.42 1.82 -7.32
CA TYR A 27 -7.37 0.39 -6.98
C TYR A 27 -6.51 -0.44 -7.92
N GLY A 28 -6.47 -0.09 -9.21
CA GLY A 28 -5.56 -0.68 -10.18
C GLY A 28 -4.11 -0.49 -9.75
N ALA A 29 -3.70 0.74 -9.44
CA ALA A 29 -2.35 1.00 -8.96
C ALA A 29 -2.06 0.31 -7.61
N LEU A 30 -3.02 0.29 -6.68
CA LEU A 30 -2.87 -0.37 -5.39
C LEU A 30 -2.64 -1.88 -5.52
N SER A 31 -3.40 -2.54 -6.40
CA SER A 31 -3.22 -3.98 -6.64
C SER A 31 -1.87 -4.31 -7.26
N VAL A 32 -1.36 -3.48 -8.18
CA VAL A 32 -0.01 -3.64 -8.74
C VAL A 32 1.06 -3.47 -7.67
N VAL A 33 0.97 -2.42 -6.83
CA VAL A 33 1.93 -2.19 -5.73
C VAL A 33 1.91 -3.35 -4.74
N THR A 34 0.71 -3.81 -4.36
CA THR A 34 0.54 -4.89 -3.38
C THR A 34 1.13 -6.20 -3.91
N LEU A 35 0.83 -6.56 -5.17
CA LEU A 35 1.31 -7.81 -5.76
C LEU A 35 2.83 -7.81 -5.99
N ASN A 36 3.38 -6.72 -6.56
CA ASN A 36 4.81 -6.61 -6.78
C ASN A 36 5.59 -6.52 -5.46
N GLY A 37 5.05 -5.78 -4.50
CA GLY A 37 5.63 -5.71 -3.16
C GLY A 37 5.58 -7.06 -2.45
N PHE A 38 4.50 -7.82 -2.60
CA PHE A 38 4.42 -9.18 -2.07
C PHE A 38 5.53 -10.06 -2.65
N CYS A 39 5.66 -10.10 -3.97
CA CYS A 39 6.72 -10.86 -4.63
C CYS A 39 8.12 -10.43 -4.18
N LEU A 40 8.37 -9.12 -4.07
CA LEU A 40 9.66 -8.61 -3.61
C LEU A 40 9.97 -9.03 -2.17
N ASN A 41 9.02 -8.91 -1.25
CA ASN A 41 9.21 -9.34 0.14
C ASN A 41 9.54 -10.84 0.23
N VAL A 42 8.84 -11.68 -0.53
CA VAL A 42 9.13 -13.12 -0.61
C VAL A 42 10.55 -13.36 -1.14
N LEU A 43 10.99 -12.63 -2.17
CA LEU A 43 12.37 -12.74 -2.69
C LEU A 43 13.42 -12.30 -1.68
N LEU A 44 13.09 -11.30 -0.86
CA LEU A 44 13.92 -10.79 0.24
C LEU A 44 13.89 -11.71 1.48
N GLY A 45 13.15 -12.82 1.44
CA GLY A 45 13.12 -13.82 2.50
C GLY A 45 12.06 -13.60 3.58
N VAL A 46 11.20 -12.58 3.44
CA VAL A 46 10.11 -12.34 4.40
C VAL A 46 9.12 -13.49 4.33
N SER A 47 8.73 -14.01 5.50
CA SER A 47 7.76 -15.10 5.58
C SER A 47 6.38 -14.69 5.05
N VAL A 48 5.78 -15.56 4.23
CA VAL A 48 4.44 -15.36 3.69
C VAL A 48 3.39 -15.28 4.81
N ILE A 49 3.54 -16.09 5.85
CA ILE A 49 2.61 -16.09 7.00
C ILE A 49 2.70 -14.75 7.74
N ASP A 50 3.92 -14.27 8.02
CA ASP A 50 4.14 -12.96 8.65
C ASP A 50 3.50 -11.82 7.85
N MET A 51 3.66 -11.85 6.52
CA MET A 51 3.02 -10.88 5.62
C MET A 51 1.50 -10.95 5.68
N LEU A 52 0.91 -12.13 5.51
CA LEU A 52 -0.55 -12.30 5.51
C LEU A 52 -1.17 -11.89 6.86
N SER A 53 -0.55 -12.29 7.96
CA SER A 53 -0.96 -11.89 9.30
C SER A 53 -0.87 -10.38 9.48
N GLY A 54 0.22 -9.74 9.04
CA GLY A 54 0.37 -8.28 9.08
C GLY A 54 -0.72 -7.56 8.28
N GLY A 55 -1.00 -8.04 7.08
CA GLY A 55 -2.07 -7.48 6.24
C GLY A 55 -3.44 -7.59 6.88
N PHE A 56 -3.75 -8.75 7.47
CA PHE A 56 -5.02 -8.98 8.16
C PHE A 56 -5.17 -8.10 9.40
N THR A 57 -4.11 -7.98 10.22
CA THR A 57 -4.12 -7.13 11.42
C THR A 57 -4.44 -5.67 11.08
N TRP A 58 -3.78 -5.11 10.07
CA TRP A 58 -4.01 -3.72 9.65
C TRP A 58 -5.38 -3.52 8.99
N LEU A 59 -5.83 -4.49 8.19
CA LEU A 59 -7.14 -4.44 7.57
C LEU A 59 -8.26 -4.49 8.62
N ILE A 60 -8.17 -5.39 9.61
CA ILE A 60 -9.12 -5.41 10.74
C ILE A 60 -9.06 -4.10 11.52
N ALA A 61 -7.87 -3.62 11.87
CA ALA A 61 -7.73 -2.38 12.64
C ALA A 61 -8.39 -1.20 11.91
N SER A 62 -8.17 -1.05 10.61
CA SER A 62 -8.78 0.02 9.82
C SER A 62 -10.30 -0.12 9.68
N VAL A 63 -10.82 -1.34 9.54
CA VAL A 63 -12.27 -1.61 9.55
C VAL A 63 -12.88 -1.27 10.91
N LEU A 64 -12.23 -1.65 12.01
CA LEU A 64 -12.66 -1.32 13.37
C LEU A 64 -12.67 0.19 13.61
N VAL A 65 -11.64 0.91 13.15
CA VAL A 65 -11.62 2.38 13.22
C VAL A 65 -12.78 2.99 12.46
N ARG A 66 -13.11 2.49 11.25
CA ARG A 66 -14.28 2.95 10.51
C ARG A 66 -15.59 2.64 11.23
N PHE A 67 -15.68 1.49 11.89
CA PHE A 67 -16.87 1.10 12.65
C PHE A 67 -17.07 1.99 13.89
N VAL A 68 -16.00 2.28 14.63
CA VAL A 68 -16.04 3.05 15.89
C VAL A 68 -16.14 4.56 15.64
N CYS A 69 -15.35 5.10 14.70
CA CYS A 69 -15.30 6.54 14.43
C CYS A 69 -16.31 7.01 13.36
N GLY A 70 -17.07 6.07 12.79
CA GLY A 70 -18.12 6.34 11.80
C GLY A 70 -17.64 6.29 10.34
N PRO A 71 -18.59 6.26 9.39
CA PRO A 71 -18.32 5.97 7.99
C PRO A 71 -17.47 7.02 7.27
N ASN A 72 -17.35 8.23 7.84
CA ASN A 72 -16.58 9.34 7.28
C ASN A 72 -15.11 9.37 7.77
N ALA A 73 -14.74 8.52 8.72
CA ALA A 73 -13.39 8.53 9.30
C ALA A 73 -12.33 8.02 8.32
N LEU A 74 -12.65 6.94 7.59
CA LEU A 74 -11.77 6.28 6.62
C LEU A 74 -12.54 5.94 5.34
N GLY A 75 -11.97 6.30 4.19
CA GLY A 75 -12.46 5.86 2.89
C GLY A 75 -12.25 4.36 2.68
N GLN A 76 -13.03 3.77 1.76
CA GLN A 76 -12.84 2.37 1.41
C GLN A 76 -11.45 2.11 0.83
N GLY A 77 -10.94 3.02 -0.01
CA GLY A 77 -9.56 2.94 -0.53
C GLY A 77 -8.51 2.94 0.59
N ASP A 78 -8.72 3.76 1.63
CA ASP A 78 -7.78 3.88 2.74
C ASP A 78 -7.68 2.57 3.52
N ILE A 79 -8.80 1.87 3.73
CA ILE A 79 -8.83 0.55 4.37
C ILE A 79 -7.99 -0.46 3.59
N TRP A 80 -8.15 -0.51 2.26
CA TRP A 80 -7.37 -1.40 1.41
C TRP A 80 -5.88 -1.05 1.42
N LEU A 81 -5.56 0.24 1.44
CA LEU A 81 -4.18 0.71 1.56
C LEU A 81 -3.56 0.32 2.90
N MET A 82 -4.30 0.41 4.01
CA MET A 82 -3.82 -0.06 5.32
C MET A 82 -3.53 -1.56 5.30
N GLY A 83 -4.43 -2.35 4.70
CA GLY A 83 -4.18 -3.78 4.48
C GLY A 83 -2.93 -4.03 3.65
N ALA A 84 -2.70 -3.25 2.59
CA ALA A 84 -1.48 -3.34 1.78
C ALA A 84 -0.22 -2.96 2.57
N ILE A 85 -0.25 -1.90 3.38
CA ILE A 85 0.88 -1.51 4.25
C ILE A 85 1.18 -2.64 5.23
N GLY A 86 0.17 -3.19 5.90
CA GLY A 86 0.35 -4.31 6.83
C GLY A 86 0.90 -5.56 6.15
N LEU A 87 0.41 -5.88 4.95
CA LEU A 87 0.88 -7.03 4.17
C LEU A 87 2.35 -6.86 3.81
N LEU A 88 2.72 -5.66 3.39
CA LEU A 88 4.07 -5.34 2.97
C LEU A 88 5.00 -5.12 4.17
N ALA A 89 4.50 -4.76 5.35
CA ALA A 89 5.29 -4.65 6.57
C ALA A 89 5.54 -6.01 7.24
N GLY A 90 4.56 -6.91 7.19
CA GLY A 90 4.51 -8.08 8.06
C GLY A 90 4.11 -7.72 9.49
N VAL A 91 3.82 -8.72 10.32
CA VAL A 91 3.57 -8.50 11.75
C VAL A 91 4.86 -7.97 12.40
N ASN A 92 6.00 -8.55 12.05
CA ASN A 92 7.31 -8.16 12.58
C ASN A 92 7.68 -6.70 12.27
N GLY A 93 7.33 -6.22 11.06
CA GLY A 93 7.57 -4.84 10.65
C GLY A 93 6.45 -3.87 11.06
N THR A 94 5.42 -4.30 11.78
CA THR A 94 4.25 -3.47 12.08
C THR A 94 4.60 -2.25 12.93
N LEU A 95 5.47 -2.38 13.93
CA LEU A 95 5.90 -1.24 14.74
C LEU A 95 6.68 -0.21 13.92
N ALA A 96 7.57 -0.66 13.04
CA ALA A 96 8.29 0.22 12.11
C ALA A 96 7.30 0.96 11.19
N ALA A 97 6.39 0.22 10.57
CA ALA A 97 5.38 0.75 9.68
C ALA A 97 4.45 1.75 10.39
N LEU A 98 4.02 1.47 11.62
CA LEU A 98 3.23 2.39 12.44
C LEU A 98 4.00 3.67 12.77
N GLY A 99 5.28 3.55 13.13
CA GLY A 99 6.14 4.70 13.43
C GLY A 99 6.33 5.60 12.21
N ILE A 100 6.67 5.01 11.06
CA ILE A 100 6.86 5.75 9.79
C ILE A 100 5.53 6.38 9.34
N TYR A 101 4.46 5.59 9.28
CA TYR A 101 3.14 6.06 8.86
C TYR A 101 2.61 7.16 9.77
N GLY A 102 2.71 6.97 11.09
CA GLY A 102 2.30 7.95 12.10
C GLY A 102 3.07 9.26 11.97
N PHE A 103 4.41 9.18 11.85
CA PHE A 103 5.26 10.35 11.64
C PHE A 103 4.87 11.11 10.36
N LEU A 104 4.77 10.40 9.23
CA LEU A 104 4.39 11.00 7.96
C LEU A 104 2.99 11.61 8.01
N THR A 105 2.04 10.96 8.67
CA THR A 105 0.68 11.48 8.84
C THR A 105 0.69 12.79 9.62
N VAL A 106 1.45 12.88 10.72
CA VAL A 106 1.56 14.11 11.53
C VAL A 106 2.19 15.24 10.72
N VAL A 107 3.28 14.98 10.01
CA VAL A 107 4.00 15.98 9.22
C VAL A 107 3.14 16.49 8.05
N THR A 108 2.44 15.59 7.36
CA THR A 108 1.69 15.92 6.15
C THR A 108 0.25 16.39 6.42
N HIS A 109 -0.28 16.17 7.63
CA HIS A 109 -1.67 16.46 7.98
C HIS A 109 -2.08 17.91 7.70
N LEU A 110 -1.24 18.89 8.07
CA LEU A 110 -1.60 20.31 7.94
C LEU A 110 -1.72 20.75 6.47
N ASP A 111 -0.76 20.33 5.64
CA ASP A 111 -0.74 20.68 4.22
C ASP A 111 -1.81 19.92 3.44
N TYR A 112 -2.02 18.65 3.77
CA TYR A 112 -3.06 17.84 3.15
C TYR A 112 -4.45 18.37 3.48
N ARG A 113 -4.69 18.75 4.74
CA ARG A 113 -5.94 19.40 5.16
C ARG A 113 -6.15 20.69 4.35
N ARG A 114 -5.15 21.57 4.27
CA ARG A 114 -5.25 22.82 3.48
C ARG A 114 -5.58 22.56 2.01
N ALA A 115 -4.94 21.57 1.37
CA ALA A 115 -5.18 21.22 -0.03
C ALA A 115 -6.61 20.70 -0.26
N ARG A 116 -7.10 19.79 0.61
CA ARG A 116 -8.44 19.20 0.48
C ARG A 116 -9.56 20.21 0.70
N TYR A 117 -9.38 21.14 1.65
CA TYR A 117 -10.31 22.25 1.87
C TYR A 117 -10.48 23.16 0.64
N ARG A 118 -9.41 23.39 -0.12
CA ARG A 118 -9.46 24.19 -1.36
C ARG A 118 -10.20 23.47 -2.50
N SER A 119 -10.09 22.15 -2.56
CA SER A 119 -10.63 21.34 -3.66
C SER A 119 -12.10 20.92 -3.46
N LYS A 120 -12.45 20.32 -2.31
CA LYS A 120 -13.80 19.74 -2.08
C LYS A 120 -14.69 20.57 -1.13
N GLY A 121 -14.24 21.75 -0.71
CA GLY A 121 -14.97 22.61 0.24
C GLY A 121 -15.10 22.01 1.65
N ARG A 122 -15.85 22.66 2.55
CA ARG A 122 -15.97 22.25 3.97
C ARG A 122 -16.68 20.91 4.22
N ARG A 123 -17.25 20.25 3.20
CA ARG A 123 -18.20 19.14 3.38
C ARG A 123 -17.59 17.77 3.60
N ILE A 124 -16.32 17.53 3.27
CA ILE A 124 -15.70 16.20 3.38
C ILE A 124 -14.28 16.32 3.92
N ILE A 125 -14.16 16.36 5.25
CA ILE A 125 -12.88 16.28 5.94
C ILE A 125 -12.74 14.82 6.39
N SER A 126 -12.05 13.99 5.60
CA SER A 126 -11.54 12.75 6.18
C SER A 126 -10.52 13.15 7.25
N LEU A 127 -10.60 12.51 8.41
CA LEU A 127 -9.75 12.83 9.56
C LEU A 127 -8.29 12.41 9.31
N ILE A 128 -8.06 11.45 8.42
CA ILE A 128 -6.77 10.83 8.18
C ILE A 128 -6.45 10.93 6.68
N PRO A 129 -5.40 11.66 6.28
CA PRO A 129 -4.84 11.53 4.94
C PRO A 129 -4.11 10.19 4.89
N ALA A 130 -4.59 9.22 4.11
CA ALA A 130 -4.01 7.88 4.13
C ALA A 130 -3.06 7.60 2.96
N ALA A 131 -3.35 8.11 1.75
CA ALA A 131 -2.65 7.65 0.56
C ALA A 131 -1.25 8.23 0.36
N LEU A 132 -1.04 9.54 0.53
CA LEU A 132 0.32 10.10 0.52
C LEU A 132 1.22 9.50 1.62
N PRO A 133 0.86 9.52 2.91
CA PRO A 133 1.72 8.92 3.94
C PRO A 133 1.81 7.40 3.79
N GLY A 134 0.75 6.72 3.34
CA GLY A 134 0.77 5.29 3.11
C GLY A 134 1.69 4.87 1.96
N GLY A 135 1.62 5.57 0.82
CA GLY A 135 2.51 5.33 -0.33
C GLY A 135 3.98 5.58 0.03
N LEU A 136 4.27 6.67 0.75
CA LEU A 136 5.62 6.95 1.26
C LEU A 136 6.08 5.91 2.29
N THR A 137 5.19 5.41 3.14
CA THR A 137 5.49 4.32 4.09
C THR A 137 5.91 3.06 3.34
N ILE A 138 5.15 2.64 2.32
CA ILE A 138 5.49 1.49 1.48
C ILE A 138 6.87 1.68 0.86
N LEU A 139 7.12 2.85 0.27
CA LEU A 139 8.39 3.15 -0.39
C LEU A 139 9.57 3.09 0.59
N LEU A 140 9.44 3.69 1.77
CA LEU A 140 10.46 3.66 2.81
C LEU A 140 10.72 2.24 3.34
N LEU A 141 9.68 1.44 3.58
CA LEU A 141 9.84 0.05 4.00
C LEU A 141 10.66 -0.75 2.98
N PHE A 142 10.37 -0.59 1.68
CA PHE A 142 11.12 -1.26 0.62
C PHE A 142 12.56 -0.74 0.50
N CYS A 143 12.78 0.57 0.60
CA CYS A 143 14.12 1.13 0.61
C CYS A 143 14.96 0.58 1.76
N CYS A 144 14.39 0.51 2.97
CA CYS A 144 15.07 -0.05 4.15
C CYS A 144 15.44 -1.52 3.93
N ARG A 145 14.49 -2.35 3.48
CA ARG A 145 14.76 -3.78 3.25
C ARG A 145 15.80 -4.02 2.16
N ILE A 146 15.73 -3.30 1.04
CA ILE A 146 16.68 -3.44 -0.07
C ILE A 146 18.09 -3.01 0.38
N ALA A 147 18.18 -1.99 1.24
CA ALA A 147 19.44 -1.56 1.84
C ALA A 147 19.96 -2.50 2.95
N GLY A 148 19.22 -3.57 3.28
CA GLY A 148 19.60 -4.55 4.30
C GLY A 148 19.31 -4.11 5.74
N PHE A 149 18.51 -3.05 5.95
CA PHE A 149 18.06 -2.69 7.28
C PHE A 149 16.98 -3.65 7.76
N ASP A 150 17.21 -4.25 8.92
CA ASP A 150 16.17 -5.02 9.60
C ASP A 150 15.15 -4.08 10.24
N ILE A 151 13.91 -4.22 9.81
CA ILE A 151 12.75 -3.46 10.33
C ILE A 151 11.91 -4.32 11.29
N SER A 152 12.34 -5.55 11.56
CA SER A 152 11.69 -6.50 12.43
C SER A 152 12.03 -6.18 13.88
N PHE A 153 11.02 -5.81 14.68
CA PHE A 153 11.23 -5.55 16.11
C PHE A 153 11.22 -6.83 16.96
N GLY A 154 11.67 -7.96 16.41
CA GLY A 154 11.80 -9.23 17.13
C GLY A 154 10.49 -9.84 17.65
N LEU A 155 9.34 -9.51 17.05
CA LEU A 155 8.02 -9.95 17.53
C LEU A 155 7.65 -11.41 17.17
N ALA A 156 8.37 -12.04 16.24
CA ALA A 156 8.21 -13.45 15.90
C ALA A 156 9.51 -14.00 15.30
N GLU A 157 9.95 -15.16 15.80
CA GLU A 157 10.99 -15.97 15.16
C GLU A 157 10.56 -16.34 13.73
N GLU A 158 11.51 -16.29 12.80
CA GLU A 158 11.33 -16.74 11.43
C GLU A 158 10.98 -18.25 11.42
N ILE A 159 9.70 -18.58 11.34
CA ILE A 159 9.29 -19.96 11.04
C ILE A 159 9.56 -20.18 9.56
N ASN A 160 10.79 -20.54 9.25
CA ASN A 160 11.24 -20.81 7.89
C ASN A 160 10.77 -22.20 7.47
N THR A 161 9.49 -22.29 7.10
CA THR A 161 8.83 -23.52 6.68
C THR A 161 9.21 -23.90 5.25
N GLU A 162 9.15 -25.19 4.93
CA GLU A 162 9.27 -25.71 3.56
C GLU A 162 8.35 -24.97 2.56
N PHE A 163 7.19 -24.51 3.04
CA PHE A 163 6.27 -23.68 2.29
C PHE A 163 6.89 -22.34 1.83
N ASN A 164 7.60 -21.61 2.70
CA ASN A 164 8.26 -20.34 2.29
C ASN A 164 9.30 -20.60 1.20
N TYR A 165 10.05 -21.71 1.28
CA TYR A 165 11.03 -22.08 0.24
C TYR A 165 10.37 -22.34 -1.11
N LEU A 166 9.27 -23.11 -1.14
CA LEU A 166 8.52 -23.39 -2.37
C LEU A 166 7.93 -22.12 -2.99
N VAL A 167 7.37 -21.23 -2.17
CA VAL A 167 6.82 -19.96 -2.64
C VAL A 167 7.94 -19.06 -3.18
N ARG A 168 9.08 -18.99 -2.50
CA ARG A 168 10.24 -18.21 -2.95
C ARG A 168 10.80 -18.72 -4.27
N ALA A 169 10.92 -20.03 -4.44
CA ALA A 169 11.33 -20.64 -5.71
C ALA A 169 10.34 -20.30 -6.84
N SER A 170 9.04 -20.36 -6.56
CA SER A 170 7.98 -20.00 -7.52
C SER A 170 8.06 -18.53 -7.92
N VAL A 171 8.25 -17.61 -6.95
CA VAL A 171 8.40 -16.18 -7.22
C VAL A 171 9.71 -15.86 -7.94
N ALA A 172 10.79 -16.62 -7.72
CA ALA A 172 12.03 -16.45 -8.47
C ALA A 172 11.85 -16.73 -9.97
N ILE A 173 10.96 -17.66 -10.34
CA ILE A 173 10.66 -18.02 -11.73
C ILE A 173 9.58 -17.10 -12.32
N LEU A 174 8.52 -16.83 -11.56
CA LEU A 174 7.32 -16.14 -12.04
C LEU A 174 7.28 -14.64 -11.72
N GLY A 175 8.16 -14.13 -10.86
CA GLY A 175 8.10 -12.76 -10.36
C GLY A 175 8.20 -11.69 -11.45
N ASP A 176 9.08 -11.88 -12.43
CA ASP A 176 9.21 -10.93 -13.55
C ASP A 176 7.98 -11.00 -14.50
N PRO A 177 7.49 -12.18 -14.92
CA PRO A 177 6.21 -12.29 -15.62
C PRO A 177 5.04 -11.65 -14.88
N ILE A 178 4.94 -11.86 -13.55
CA ILE A 178 3.91 -11.26 -12.69
C ILE A 178 4.03 -9.73 -12.71
N ALA A 179 5.25 -9.19 -12.63
CA ALA A 179 5.49 -7.74 -12.69
C ALA A 179 5.04 -7.14 -14.02
N VAL A 180 5.34 -7.78 -15.16
CA VAL A 180 4.90 -7.33 -16.49
C VAL A 180 3.38 -7.36 -16.60
N ILE A 181 2.77 -8.49 -16.27
CA ILE A 181 1.31 -8.69 -16.42
C ILE A 181 0.55 -7.73 -15.51
N SER A 182 0.97 -7.61 -14.25
CA SER A 182 0.33 -6.68 -13.31
C SER A 182 0.48 -5.23 -13.75
N ALA A 183 1.66 -4.81 -14.21
CA ALA A 183 1.84 -3.46 -14.75
C ALA A 183 0.95 -3.21 -15.97
N ALA A 184 0.86 -4.16 -16.92
CA ALA A 184 -0.01 -4.04 -18.09
C ALA A 184 -1.49 -3.91 -17.69
N LEU A 185 -1.97 -4.78 -16.80
CA LEU A 185 -3.34 -4.75 -16.29
C LEU A 185 -3.62 -3.45 -15.51
N GLY A 186 -2.66 -2.98 -14.71
CA GLY A 186 -2.76 -1.72 -13.98
C GLY A 186 -2.89 -0.52 -14.92
N VAL A 187 -2.06 -0.46 -15.97
CA VAL A 187 -2.17 0.59 -17.00
C VAL A 187 -3.53 0.54 -17.70
N ILE A 188 -3.97 -0.65 -18.12
CA ILE A 188 -5.28 -0.85 -18.74
C ILE A 188 -6.37 -0.31 -17.80
N TRP A 189 -6.35 -0.72 -16.53
CA TRP A 189 -7.34 -0.29 -15.55
C TRP A 189 -7.35 1.23 -15.37
N ILE A 190 -6.17 1.86 -15.20
CA ILE A 190 -6.05 3.32 -15.07
C ILE A 190 -6.63 4.05 -16.29
N VAL A 191 -6.37 3.54 -17.49
CA VAL A 191 -6.90 4.13 -18.73
C VAL A 191 -8.42 3.99 -18.80
N PHE A 192 -8.96 2.79 -18.57
CA PHE A 192 -10.40 2.54 -18.68
C PHE A 192 -11.21 3.21 -17.55
N ASP A 193 -10.70 3.22 -16.31
CA ASP A 193 -11.35 3.85 -15.17
C ASP A 193 -11.54 5.36 -15.40
N ARG A 194 -10.50 6.03 -15.93
CA ARG A 194 -10.56 7.46 -16.33
C ARG A 194 -11.53 7.74 -17.46
N HIS A 195 -11.80 6.77 -18.34
CA HIS A 195 -12.83 6.89 -19.38
C HIS A 195 -14.24 6.69 -18.81
N SER A 196 -14.41 5.84 -17.79
CA SER A 196 -15.71 5.60 -17.15
C SER A 196 -16.19 6.81 -16.31
N LEU A 197 -15.28 7.49 -15.62
CA LEU A 197 -15.58 8.66 -14.78
C LEU A 197 -16.02 9.89 -15.59
N LYS A 198 -15.55 10.03 -16.85
CA LYS A 198 -16.02 11.09 -17.77
C LYS A 198 -17.47 10.90 -18.21
N GLY A 199 -18.01 9.67 -18.14
CA GLY A 199 -19.43 9.40 -18.44
C GLY A 199 -20.38 9.75 -17.30
N TRP A 200 -19.90 9.81 -16.06
CA TRP A 200 -20.72 10.08 -14.87
C TRP A 200 -20.82 11.57 -14.51
N TRP A 201 -19.83 12.38 -14.86
CA TRP A 201 -19.87 13.84 -14.61
C TRP A 201 -20.74 14.62 -15.62
N MET A 202 -21.34 13.95 -16.60
CA MET A 202 -22.30 14.54 -17.56
C MET A 202 -23.75 14.09 -17.31
N ARG A 203 -24.10 13.64 -16.09
CA ARG A 203 -25.48 13.42 -15.66
C ARG A 203 -25.77 14.08 -14.32
#